data_AF-A0A6J7NT08-F1
#
_entry.id   AF-A0A6J7NT08-F1
#
_cell.length_a   1.000
_cell.length_b   1.000
_cell.length_c   1.000
_cell.angle_alpha   90.00
_cell.angle_beta   90.00
_cell.angle_gamma   90.00
#
_symmetry.space_group_name_H-M   'P 1'
#
loop_
_entity.id
_entity.type
_entity.pdbx_description
1 polymer ?
#
loop_
_entity_poly.entity_id
_entity_poly.type
_entity_poly.pdbx_seq_one_letter_code
_entity_poly.pdbx_strand_id
1 'polypeptide(L)'
;MRLRTVAAALCGGLLGLVMASTGAMATQDESRRSAESTGDPASIITIGDSVMLGAKWVLKKDGIGVVDALKNRQASTAPSLLRKRGASLPANVVIHLGTNGTFTAENCSDIIDAAGPTRRVFFLTISVPRKWEATNNTVIRNCVASQPGRAFVIDWNAAAAQHPKWVYSDGTHLRPAGAKGYSRMIEQAVAAAS
;
A
#
# COMPACT_ATOMS: atom_id res chain seq x y z
N MET A 1 -70.24 43.58 22.58
CA MET A 1 -68.80 43.80 22.27
C MET A 1 -68.67 43.89 20.74
N ARG A 2 -67.91 44.86 20.24
CA ARG A 2 -67.98 45.54 18.92
C ARG A 2 -67.74 44.61 17.70
N LEU A 3 -68.59 44.61 16.66
CA LEU A 3 -68.61 45.41 15.42
C LEU A 3 -67.52 45.10 14.35
N ARG A 4 -67.99 44.57 13.20
CA ARG A 4 -67.83 45.09 11.82
C ARG A 4 -66.47 45.07 11.04
N THR A 5 -66.49 44.27 9.96
CA THR A 5 -66.13 44.57 8.54
C THR A 5 -64.67 44.52 7.99
N VAL A 6 -64.63 44.10 6.71
CA VAL A 6 -63.79 44.41 5.53
C VAL A 6 -62.50 43.62 5.19
N ALA A 7 -62.46 43.25 3.90
CA ALA A 7 -61.40 43.45 2.90
C ALA A 7 -60.36 42.35 2.60
N ALA A 8 -60.33 42.01 1.31
CA ALA A 8 -59.18 41.45 0.59
C ALA A 8 -58.08 42.51 0.39
N ALA A 9 -56.81 42.07 0.32
CA ALA A 9 -55.74 42.80 -0.35
C ALA A 9 -54.63 41.83 -0.83
N LEU A 10 -54.32 41.94 -2.12
CA LEU A 10 -53.08 41.45 -2.75
C LEU A 10 -51.90 42.35 -2.37
N CYS A 11 -50.69 41.77 -2.28
CA CYS A 11 -49.38 42.26 -2.78
C CYS A 11 -48.21 41.85 -1.88
N GLY A 12 -47.06 41.60 -2.51
CA GLY A 12 -45.75 41.69 -1.85
C GLY A 12 -44.92 40.43 -1.98
N GLY A 13 -44.15 40.33 -3.08
CA GLY A 13 -43.17 39.26 -3.25
C GLY A 13 -42.07 39.28 -2.20
N LEU A 14 -41.51 38.11 -1.92
CA LEU A 14 -40.10 37.98 -1.65
C LEU A 14 -39.52 37.01 -2.68
N LEU A 15 -38.67 37.54 -3.54
CA LEU A 15 -37.65 36.77 -4.26
C LEU A 15 -36.82 36.02 -3.20
N GLY A 16 -37.17 34.77 -2.96
CA GLY A 16 -36.25 33.82 -2.33
C GLY A 16 -35.18 33.48 -3.34
N LEU A 17 -34.03 34.15 -3.24
CA LEU A 17 -32.82 33.80 -3.96
C LEU A 17 -32.40 32.39 -3.49
N VAL A 18 -32.78 31.36 -4.24
CA VAL A 18 -32.17 30.03 -4.10
C VAL A 18 -30.77 30.16 -4.68
N MET A 19 -29.80 30.47 -3.84
CA MET A 19 -28.40 30.26 -4.15
C MET A 19 -28.21 28.74 -4.31
N ALA A 20 -28.20 28.27 -5.55
CA ALA A 20 -27.80 26.92 -5.87
C ALA A 20 -26.36 26.72 -5.38
N SER A 21 -26.19 25.96 -4.31
CA SER A 21 -24.88 25.56 -3.77
C SER A 21 -24.26 24.53 -4.73
N THR A 22 -23.65 24.99 -5.81
CA THR A 22 -22.96 24.16 -6.80
C THR A 22 -21.58 23.65 -6.33
N GLY A 23 -21.15 23.98 -5.12
CA GLY A 23 -19.82 23.64 -4.61
C GLY A 23 -19.67 22.34 -3.80
N ALA A 24 -20.78 21.70 -3.37
CA ALA A 24 -20.71 20.57 -2.44
C ALA A 24 -20.64 19.18 -3.13
N MET A 25 -21.08 19.07 -4.39
CA MET A 25 -21.16 17.78 -5.09
C MET A 25 -19.81 17.35 -5.69
N ALA A 26 -18.98 18.30 -6.15
CA ALA A 26 -17.69 18.01 -6.77
C ALA A 26 -16.63 17.53 -5.76
N THR A 27 -16.63 18.06 -4.54
CA THR A 27 -15.63 17.73 -3.51
C THR A 27 -15.85 16.34 -2.89
N GLN A 28 -17.09 15.84 -2.88
CA GLN A 28 -17.40 14.49 -2.43
C GLN A 28 -17.08 13.42 -3.48
N ASP A 29 -17.16 13.75 -4.77
CA ASP A 29 -16.82 12.84 -5.88
C ASP A 29 -15.30 12.69 -6.04
N GLU A 30 -14.53 13.77 -5.87
CA GLU A 30 -13.05 13.72 -5.85
C GLU A 30 -12.48 12.98 -4.64
N SER A 31 -13.11 13.13 -3.46
CA SER A 31 -12.68 12.39 -2.26
C SER A 31 -13.07 10.91 -2.32
N ARG A 32 -14.21 10.56 -2.93
CA ARG A 32 -14.59 9.18 -3.24
C ARG A 32 -13.68 8.54 -4.30
N ARG A 33 -13.34 9.23 -5.39
CA ARG A 33 -12.35 8.75 -6.38
C ARG A 33 -10.96 8.54 -5.80
N SER A 34 -10.54 9.40 -4.87
CA SER A 34 -9.25 9.26 -4.18
C SER A 34 -9.25 8.09 -3.20
N ALA A 35 -10.38 7.78 -2.56
CA ALA A 35 -10.54 6.61 -1.70
C ALA A 35 -10.67 5.30 -2.50
N GLU A 36 -11.37 5.30 -3.65
CA GLU A 36 -11.60 4.12 -4.50
C GLU A 36 -10.35 3.59 -5.21
N SER A 37 -9.32 4.40 -5.45
CA SER A 37 -8.11 3.94 -6.18
C SER A 37 -6.98 3.38 -5.32
N THR A 38 -7.12 3.37 -3.99
CA THR A 38 -6.04 2.91 -3.10
C THR A 38 -5.78 1.40 -3.20
N GLY A 39 -6.75 0.61 -3.67
CA GLY A 39 -6.60 -0.83 -3.91
C GLY A 39 -6.16 -1.21 -5.33
N ASP A 40 -6.04 -0.23 -6.24
CA ASP A 40 -5.66 -0.48 -7.64
C ASP A 40 -4.20 -0.95 -7.71
N PRO A 41 -3.88 -2.09 -8.36
CA PRO A 41 -2.50 -2.51 -8.62
C PRO A 41 -1.60 -1.42 -9.24
N ALA A 42 -2.16 -0.51 -10.04
CA ALA A 42 -1.42 0.61 -10.61
C ALA A 42 -0.94 1.62 -9.54
N SER A 43 -1.56 1.64 -8.37
CA SER A 43 -1.18 2.46 -7.21
C SER A 43 -0.08 1.82 -6.34
N ILE A 44 0.56 0.74 -6.82
CA ILE A 44 1.59 0.01 -6.09
C ILE A 44 2.97 0.26 -6.69
N ILE A 45 3.93 0.62 -5.83
CA ILE A 45 5.35 0.42 -6.10
C ILE A 45 5.89 -0.72 -5.24
N THR A 46 6.64 -1.63 -5.85
CA THR A 46 7.35 -2.70 -5.14
C THR A 46 8.86 -2.46 -5.23
N ILE A 47 9.54 -2.45 -4.08
CA ILE A 47 11.00 -2.41 -3.95
C ILE A 47 11.47 -3.73 -3.36
N GLY A 48 12.35 -4.44 -4.05
CA GLY A 48 12.82 -5.72 -3.53
C GLY A 48 14.16 -6.20 -4.04
N ASP A 49 14.52 -7.40 -3.57
CA ASP A 49 15.76 -8.08 -3.92
C ASP A 49 15.56 -9.18 -4.99
N SER A 50 16.43 -10.20 -5.01
CA SER A 50 16.39 -11.28 -5.98
C SER A 50 15.11 -12.11 -5.94
N VAL A 51 14.44 -12.23 -4.79
CA VAL A 51 13.20 -13.00 -4.69
C VAL A 51 12.08 -12.26 -5.43
N MET A 52 11.91 -10.96 -5.14
CA MET A 52 10.95 -10.12 -5.87
C MET A 52 11.31 -9.99 -7.36
N LEU A 53 12.62 -9.95 -7.69
CA LEU A 53 13.06 -9.96 -9.08
C LEU A 53 12.59 -11.20 -9.83
N GLY A 54 12.57 -12.37 -9.16
CA GLY A 54 12.00 -13.60 -9.70
C GLY A 54 10.49 -13.54 -9.97
N ALA A 55 9.75 -12.69 -9.25
CA ALA A 55 8.32 -12.44 -9.49
C ALA A 55 8.05 -11.29 -10.48
N LYS A 56 9.06 -10.54 -10.91
CA LYS A 56 8.90 -9.26 -11.63
C LYS A 56 7.98 -9.32 -12.84
N TRP A 57 8.09 -10.38 -13.65
CA TRP A 57 7.23 -10.52 -14.83
C TRP A 57 5.76 -10.73 -14.44
N VAL A 58 5.50 -11.55 -13.42
CA VAL A 58 4.14 -11.81 -12.93
C VAL A 58 3.54 -10.54 -12.31
N LEU A 59 4.27 -9.87 -11.42
CA LEU A 59 3.83 -8.61 -10.80
C LEU A 59 3.44 -7.56 -11.86
N LYS A 60 4.26 -7.40 -12.91
CA LYS A 60 3.94 -6.49 -14.02
C LYS A 60 2.72 -6.93 -14.82
N LYS A 61 2.59 -8.23 -15.10
CA LYS A 61 1.43 -8.79 -15.82
C LYS A 61 0.14 -8.57 -15.04
N ASP A 62 0.22 -8.57 -13.72
CA ASP A 62 -0.92 -8.35 -12.82
C ASP A 62 -1.20 -6.86 -12.55
N GLY A 63 -0.51 -5.95 -13.24
CA GLY A 63 -0.81 -4.52 -13.22
C GLY A 63 -0.05 -3.70 -12.18
N ILE A 64 0.91 -4.29 -11.44
CA ILE A 64 1.77 -3.52 -10.54
C ILE A 64 2.62 -2.54 -11.35
N GLY A 65 2.37 -1.24 -11.13
CA GLY A 65 2.90 -0.16 -11.96
C GLY A 65 4.42 -0.08 -11.96
N VAL A 66 5.05 -0.25 -10.79
CA VAL A 66 6.51 -0.16 -10.66
C VAL A 66 7.08 -1.34 -9.89
N VAL A 67 7.86 -2.17 -10.58
CA VAL A 67 8.66 -3.25 -9.97
C VAL A 67 10.15 -2.93 -10.01
N ASP A 68 10.60 -2.29 -8.95
CA ASP A 68 11.99 -1.92 -8.71
C ASP A 68 12.66 -3.03 -7.89
N ALA A 69 13.17 -4.06 -8.56
CA ALA A 69 13.86 -5.18 -7.91
C ALA A 69 15.23 -5.42 -8.53
N LEU A 70 16.25 -5.69 -7.69
CA LEU A 70 17.62 -5.95 -8.11
C LEU A 70 18.21 -7.12 -7.33
N LYS A 71 19.04 -7.93 -8.01
CA LYS A 71 19.81 -9.01 -7.39
C LYS A 71 20.72 -8.45 -6.29
N ASN A 72 20.87 -9.17 -5.18
CA ASN A 72 21.74 -8.83 -4.04
C ASN A 72 21.43 -7.49 -3.34
N ARG A 73 20.26 -6.88 -3.58
CA ARG A 73 19.89 -5.61 -2.95
C ARG A 73 19.80 -5.74 -1.43
N GLN A 74 20.30 -4.73 -0.73
CA GLN A 74 20.29 -4.62 0.73
C GLN A 74 19.16 -3.70 1.21
N ALA A 75 18.63 -3.97 2.41
CA ALA A 75 17.56 -3.18 3.04
C ALA A 75 17.93 -1.70 3.19
N SER A 76 19.19 -1.40 3.52
CA SER A 76 19.73 -0.05 3.66
C SER A 76 19.61 0.83 2.41
N THR A 77 19.37 0.25 1.24
CA THR A 77 19.20 1.02 -0.01
C THR A 77 17.78 1.56 -0.21
N ALA A 78 16.76 0.97 0.43
CA ALA A 78 15.38 1.35 0.20
C ALA A 78 15.05 2.81 0.57
N PRO A 79 15.52 3.37 1.69
CA PRO A 79 15.21 4.75 2.05
C PRO A 79 15.66 5.76 0.98
N SER A 80 16.85 5.58 0.38
CA SER A 80 17.33 6.49 -0.66
C SER A 80 16.55 6.33 -1.98
N LEU A 81 16.15 5.11 -2.33
CA LEU A 81 15.30 4.85 -3.50
C LEU A 81 13.91 5.51 -3.37
N LEU A 82 13.32 5.46 -2.18
CA LEU A 82 12.05 6.12 -1.87
C LEU A 82 12.19 7.64 -1.91
N ARG A 83 13.19 8.20 -1.22
CA ARG A 83 13.45 9.65 -1.22
C ARG A 83 13.68 10.21 -2.63
N LYS A 84 14.40 9.46 -3.49
CA LYS A 84 14.63 9.86 -4.89
C LYS A 84 13.33 10.01 -5.69
N ARG A 85 12.28 9.25 -5.35
CA ARG A 85 10.97 9.35 -5.98
C ARG A 85 10.12 10.48 -5.39
N GLY A 86 10.25 10.74 -4.10
CA GLY A 86 9.57 11.85 -3.42
C GLY A 86 8.05 11.83 -3.67
N ALA A 87 7.51 12.94 -4.16
CA ALA A 87 6.07 13.08 -4.41
C ALA A 87 5.51 12.07 -5.45
N SER A 88 6.35 11.52 -6.33
CA SER A 88 5.93 10.53 -7.34
C SER A 88 5.68 9.12 -6.78
N LEU A 89 5.98 8.89 -5.50
CA LEU A 89 5.61 7.63 -4.84
C LEU A 89 4.07 7.50 -4.81
N PRO A 90 3.51 6.36 -5.24
CA PRO A 90 2.08 6.12 -5.17
C PRO A 90 1.65 5.85 -3.72
N ALA A 91 0.35 5.63 -3.48
CA ALA A 91 -0.20 5.44 -2.13
C ALA A 91 0.36 4.20 -1.40
N ASN A 92 0.79 3.18 -2.14
CA ASN A 92 1.22 1.89 -1.59
C ASN A 92 2.67 1.57 -1.95
N VAL A 93 3.47 1.36 -0.90
CA VAL A 93 4.87 0.96 -1.02
C VAL A 93 5.03 -0.45 -0.47
N VAL A 94 5.49 -1.39 -1.30
CA VAL A 94 5.71 -2.78 -0.91
C VAL A 94 7.21 -3.07 -0.89
N ILE A 95 7.70 -3.65 0.21
CA ILE A 95 9.11 -3.90 0.46
C ILE A 95 9.34 -5.39 0.67
N HIS A 96 10.26 -5.99 -0.11
CA HIS A 96 10.77 -7.32 0.16
C HIS A 96 12.30 -7.32 0.09
N LEU A 97 12.92 -7.04 1.23
CA LEU A 97 14.37 -6.94 1.41
C LEU A 97 14.78 -7.66 2.69
N GLY A 98 16.01 -8.16 2.70
CA GLY A 98 16.56 -8.94 3.82
C GLY A 98 16.94 -10.37 3.44
N THR A 99 16.65 -10.82 2.22
CA THR A 99 17.15 -12.13 1.74
C THR A 99 18.68 -12.15 1.70
N ASN A 100 19.28 -11.02 1.33
CA ASN A 100 20.71 -10.88 1.07
C ASN A 100 21.52 -10.28 2.23
N GLY A 101 20.93 -10.14 3.42
CA GLY A 101 21.61 -9.54 4.57
C GLY A 101 20.65 -9.19 5.70
N THR A 102 21.19 -8.63 6.78
CA THR A 102 20.39 -8.21 7.94
C THR A 102 19.39 -7.12 7.56
N PHE A 103 18.19 -7.21 8.12
CA PHE A 103 17.17 -6.17 8.11
C PHE A 103 17.03 -5.63 9.55
N THR A 104 17.40 -4.38 9.78
CA THR A 104 17.41 -3.77 11.12
C THR A 104 16.14 -2.97 11.41
N ALA A 105 15.88 -2.68 12.69
CA ALA A 105 14.78 -1.81 13.09
C ALA A 105 14.93 -0.40 12.47
N GLU A 106 16.16 0.11 12.39
CA GLU A 106 16.49 1.37 11.71
C GLU A 106 16.16 1.34 10.23
N ASN A 107 16.45 0.24 9.51
CA ASN A 107 16.03 0.12 8.11
C ASN A 107 14.52 0.24 7.98
N CYS A 108 13.77 -0.34 8.90
CA CYS A 108 12.32 -0.25 8.86
C CYS A 108 11.80 1.18 9.10
N SER A 109 12.27 1.84 10.17
CA SER A 109 11.87 3.22 10.46
C SER A 109 12.23 4.16 9.32
N ASP A 110 13.45 4.06 8.79
CA ASP A 110 13.91 4.90 7.67
C ASP A 110 13.10 4.70 6.39
N ILE A 111 12.65 3.47 6.13
CA ILE A 111 11.80 3.15 4.98
C ILE A 111 10.42 3.80 5.15
N ILE A 112 9.82 3.68 6.33
CA ILE A 112 8.49 4.25 6.63
C ILE A 112 8.55 5.78 6.55
N ASP A 113 9.59 6.37 7.12
CA ASP A 113 9.82 7.82 7.07
C ASP A 113 10.07 8.29 5.63
N ALA A 114 10.88 7.57 4.85
CA ALA A 114 11.13 7.89 3.46
C ALA A 114 9.90 7.74 2.56
N ALA A 115 8.94 6.89 2.90
CA ALA A 115 7.64 6.83 2.23
C ALA A 115 6.76 8.07 2.53
N GLY A 116 7.04 8.76 3.63
CA GLY A 116 6.29 9.93 4.06
C GLY A 116 4.95 9.59 4.72
N PRO A 117 4.28 10.60 5.29
CA PRO A 117 3.24 10.40 6.31
C PRO A 117 1.92 9.83 5.78
N THR A 118 1.65 9.94 4.47
CA THR A 118 0.36 9.60 3.87
C THR A 118 0.31 8.23 3.20
N ARG A 119 1.45 7.53 3.12
CA ARG A 119 1.56 6.27 2.37
C ARG A 119 1.51 5.07 3.29
N ARG A 120 0.87 4.00 2.79
CA ARG A 120 0.89 2.69 3.42
C ARG A 120 2.14 1.93 3.00
N VAL A 121 2.76 1.23 3.94
CA VAL A 121 3.99 0.48 3.71
C VAL A 121 3.77 -0.99 4.06
N PHE A 122 3.97 -1.87 3.10
CA PHE A 122 3.79 -3.30 3.25
C PHE A 122 5.17 -3.96 3.26
N PHE A 123 5.46 -4.76 4.28
CA PHE A 123 6.71 -5.50 4.41
C PHE A 123 6.44 -6.99 4.27
N LEU A 124 7.13 -7.62 3.32
CA LEU A 124 7.14 -9.07 3.22
C LEU A 124 8.18 -9.64 4.18
N THR A 125 7.79 -10.66 4.96
CA THR A 125 8.76 -11.51 5.66
C THR A 125 9.61 -12.27 4.64
N ILE A 126 10.84 -12.64 5.01
CA ILE A 126 11.76 -13.35 4.13
C ILE A 126 11.71 -14.87 4.36
N SER A 127 11.97 -15.64 3.31
CA SER A 127 12.16 -17.10 3.37
C SER A 127 13.50 -17.43 2.72
N VAL A 128 14.49 -17.77 3.53
CA VAL A 128 15.87 -18.01 3.11
C VAL A 128 16.58 -18.91 4.14
N PRO A 129 17.30 -19.98 3.73
CA PRO A 129 18.02 -20.85 4.66
C PRO A 129 19.32 -20.19 5.16
N ARG A 130 19.18 -19.13 5.95
CA ARG A 130 20.27 -18.33 6.52
C ARG A 130 19.99 -18.00 7.97
N LYS A 131 21.06 -17.88 8.77
CA LYS A 131 21.00 -17.63 10.21
C LYS A 131 20.24 -16.36 10.61
N TRP A 132 20.09 -15.40 9.71
CA TRP A 132 19.40 -14.14 9.96
C TRP A 132 17.90 -14.16 9.62
N GLU A 133 17.36 -15.24 9.04
CA GLU A 133 15.96 -15.29 8.62
C GLU A 133 15.00 -14.98 9.78
N ALA A 134 15.12 -15.75 10.88
CA ALA A 134 14.26 -15.60 12.04
C ALA A 134 14.38 -14.20 12.67
N THR A 135 15.61 -13.69 12.83
CA THR A 135 15.85 -12.36 13.41
C THR A 135 15.26 -11.26 12.52
N ASN A 136 15.48 -11.29 11.20
CA ASN A 136 14.92 -10.32 10.27
C ASN A 136 13.39 -10.35 10.30
N ASN A 137 12.78 -11.54 10.30
CA ASN A 137 11.32 -11.67 10.33
C ASN A 137 10.72 -11.16 11.64
N THR A 138 11.40 -11.36 12.78
CA THR A 138 11.00 -10.76 14.06
C THR A 138 11.08 -9.24 14.02
N VAL A 139 12.16 -8.67 13.47
CA VAL A 139 12.32 -7.22 13.33
C VAL A 139 11.22 -6.63 12.44
N ILE A 140 10.92 -7.26 11.30
CA ILE A 140 9.85 -6.82 10.38
C ILE A 140 8.50 -6.79 11.09
N ARG A 141 8.13 -7.88 11.78
CA ARG A 141 6.85 -7.96 12.50
C ARG A 141 6.76 -6.94 13.63
N ASN A 142 7.82 -6.77 14.43
CA ASN A 142 7.85 -5.79 15.52
C ASN A 142 7.76 -4.35 15.02
N CYS A 143 8.43 -4.03 13.92
CA CYS A 143 8.34 -2.70 13.32
C CYS A 143 6.93 -2.40 12.80
N VAL A 144 6.29 -3.37 12.13
CA VAL A 144 4.92 -3.17 11.67
C VAL A 144 3.96 -2.98 12.85
N ALA A 145 4.12 -3.77 13.91
CA ALA A 145 3.31 -3.65 15.12
C ALA A 145 3.42 -2.27 15.79
N SER A 146 4.54 -1.56 15.63
CA SER A 146 4.72 -0.20 16.18
C SER A 146 4.15 0.92 15.28
N GLN A 147 3.61 0.58 14.10
CA GLN A 147 3.10 1.52 13.10
C GLN A 147 1.65 1.17 12.66
N PRO A 148 0.70 1.08 13.61
CA PRO A 148 -0.65 0.60 13.34
C PRO A 148 -1.36 1.48 12.30
N GLY A 149 -2.07 0.85 11.36
CA GLY A 149 -2.81 1.52 10.29
C GLY A 149 -1.95 2.09 9.16
N ARG A 150 -0.61 2.09 9.30
CA ARG A 150 0.31 2.60 8.28
C ARG A 150 1.25 1.53 7.73
N ALA A 151 1.70 0.61 8.56
CA ALA A 151 2.54 -0.51 8.16
C ALA A 151 1.78 -1.84 8.24
N PHE A 152 2.09 -2.76 7.33
CA PHE A 152 1.41 -4.05 7.21
C PHE A 152 2.42 -5.16 6.93
N VAL A 153 2.19 -6.36 7.48
CA VAL A 153 3.00 -7.55 7.18
C VAL A 153 2.31 -8.37 6.11
N ILE A 154 3.08 -8.83 5.13
CA ILE A 154 2.71 -9.89 4.20
C ILE A 154 3.59 -11.11 4.53
N ASP A 155 3.01 -12.17 5.12
CA ASP A 155 3.81 -13.27 5.67
C ASP A 155 4.24 -14.30 4.61
N TRP A 156 5.16 -13.89 3.74
CA TRP A 156 5.75 -14.76 2.71
C TRP A 156 6.52 -15.95 3.30
N ASN A 157 7.17 -15.79 4.46
CA ASN A 157 7.83 -16.88 5.18
C ASN A 157 6.86 -18.04 5.48
N ALA A 158 5.71 -17.73 6.07
CA ALA A 158 4.69 -18.74 6.36
C ALA A 158 4.12 -19.38 5.08
N ALA A 159 3.85 -18.57 4.04
CA ALA A 159 3.32 -19.07 2.78
C ALA A 159 4.30 -19.99 2.04
N ALA A 160 5.59 -19.64 1.99
CA ALA A 160 6.63 -20.46 1.38
C ALA A 160 6.79 -21.81 2.10
N ALA A 161 6.69 -21.82 3.44
CA ALA A 161 6.72 -23.05 4.23
C ALA A 161 5.52 -23.97 3.96
N GLN A 162 4.31 -23.39 3.83
CA GLN A 162 3.08 -24.15 3.51
C GLN A 162 3.04 -24.65 2.07
N HIS A 163 3.80 -24.01 1.16
CA HIS A 163 3.84 -24.36 -0.25
C HIS A 163 5.28 -24.64 -0.72
N PRO A 164 5.92 -25.75 -0.31
CA PRO A 164 7.32 -26.02 -0.63
C PRO A 164 7.61 -26.10 -2.13
N LYS A 165 6.61 -26.41 -2.97
CA LYS A 165 6.73 -26.41 -4.44
C LYS A 165 6.76 -25.00 -5.07
N TRP A 166 6.59 -23.94 -4.28
CA TRP A 166 6.68 -22.54 -4.73
C TRP A 166 8.12 -22.03 -4.81
N VAL A 167 9.05 -22.65 -4.09
CA VAL A 167 10.48 -22.30 -4.10
C VAL A 167 11.30 -23.40 -4.77
N TYR A 168 12.44 -23.04 -5.35
CA TYR A 168 13.42 -24.01 -5.85
C TYR A 168 14.12 -24.73 -4.69
N SER A 169 14.95 -25.72 -5.01
CA SER A 169 15.68 -26.52 -4.03
C SER A 169 16.68 -25.74 -3.19
N ASP A 170 16.99 -24.48 -3.56
CA ASP A 170 17.79 -23.57 -2.74
C ASP A 170 17.01 -22.95 -1.56
N GLY A 171 15.71 -23.24 -1.45
CA GLY A 171 14.83 -22.76 -0.38
C GLY A 171 14.57 -21.26 -0.40
N THR A 172 14.92 -20.56 -1.48
CA THR A 172 14.88 -19.08 -1.56
C THR A 172 14.16 -18.59 -2.81
N HIS A 173 14.55 -19.06 -3.99
CA HIS A 173 14.11 -18.45 -5.25
C HIS A 173 12.79 -19.05 -5.74
N LEU A 174 11.94 -18.19 -6.32
CA LEU A 174 10.59 -18.54 -6.73
C LEU A 174 10.57 -19.43 -7.98
N ARG A 175 9.78 -20.50 -7.91
CA ARG A 175 9.28 -21.21 -9.09
C ARG A 175 8.09 -20.45 -9.70
N PRO A 176 7.69 -20.73 -10.95
CA PRO A 176 6.58 -20.02 -11.60
C PRO A 176 5.26 -20.02 -10.79
N ALA A 177 4.94 -21.13 -10.11
CA ALA A 177 3.76 -21.19 -9.23
C ALA A 177 3.91 -20.29 -7.99
N GLY A 178 5.11 -20.22 -7.43
CA GLY A 178 5.44 -19.33 -6.31
C GLY A 178 5.37 -17.86 -6.70
N ALA A 179 5.84 -17.48 -7.89
CA ALA A 179 5.71 -16.12 -8.40
C ALA A 179 4.23 -15.68 -8.51
N LYS A 180 3.34 -16.59 -8.93
CA LYS A 180 1.89 -16.34 -8.96
C LYS A 180 1.29 -16.21 -7.55
N GLY A 181 1.70 -17.07 -6.61
CA GLY A 181 1.27 -16.97 -5.22
C GLY A 181 1.72 -15.67 -4.55
N TYR A 182 3.00 -15.35 -4.73
CA TYR A 182 3.65 -14.13 -4.27
C TYR A 182 2.94 -12.86 -4.74
N SER A 183 2.62 -12.78 -6.05
CA SER A 183 1.86 -11.65 -6.62
C SER A 183 0.49 -11.49 -5.97
N ARG A 184 -0.29 -12.58 -5.89
CA ARG A 184 -1.63 -12.55 -5.26
C ARG A 184 -1.59 -12.13 -3.80
N MET A 185 -0.59 -12.54 -3.03
CA MET A 185 -0.45 -12.12 -1.64
C MET A 185 -0.27 -10.60 -1.51
N ILE A 186 0.49 -9.99 -2.42
CA ILE A 186 0.67 -8.54 -2.45
C ILE A 186 -0.65 -7.84 -2.78
N GLU A 187 -1.33 -8.27 -3.84
CA GLU A 187 -2.62 -7.69 -4.25
C GLU A 187 -3.66 -7.79 -3.14
N GLN A 188 -3.81 -8.97 -2.54
CA GLN A 188 -4.77 -9.20 -1.46
C GLN A 188 -4.47 -8.35 -0.23
N ALA A 189 -3.20 -8.21 0.15
CA ALA A 189 -2.83 -7.38 1.29
C ALA A 189 -3.10 -5.90 1.05
N VAL A 190 -2.80 -5.39 -0.15
CA VAL A 190 -3.07 -3.99 -0.50
C VAL A 190 -4.59 -3.73 -0.55
N ALA A 191 -5.36 -4.62 -1.15
CA ALA A 191 -6.81 -4.52 -1.22
C ALA A 191 -7.48 -4.61 0.16
N ALA A 192 -6.97 -5.45 1.08
CA ALA A 192 -7.52 -5.61 2.42
C ALA A 192 -7.23 -4.43 3.36
N ALA A 193 -6.21 -3.61 3.04
CA ALA A 193 -5.86 -2.43 3.82
C ALA A 193 -6.62 -1.17 3.36
N SER A 194 -7.40 -1.26 2.29
CA SER A 194 -8.10 -0.15 1.61
C SER A 194 -9.47 0.16 2.19
#